data_AF-A0A1I3D7G1-F1
#
_entry.id   AF-A0A1I3D7G1-F1
#
_cell.length_a   1.000
_cell.length_b   1.000
_cell.length_c   1.000
_cell.angle_alpha   90.00
_cell.angle_beta   90.00
_cell.angle_gamma   90.00
#
_symmetry.space_group_name_H-M   'P 1'
#
loop_
_entity.id
_entity.type
_entity.pdbx_description
1 polymer ?
#
loop_
_entity_poly.entity_id
_entity_poly.type
_entity_poly.pdbx_seq_one_letter_code
_entity_poly.pdbx_strand_id
1 'polypeptide(L)'
;MLAHEDSRIQDRKLILWARFHPEFSRNVLIPEIEENSMQYHVDPQLVDNFRKCRNAENCLYFLHGYAYADIPAGQEYDLMMRINKGKIEEDSIMRCKAAVLCFFSEFRPQPIAYAWHGYHASCLIQFRDGIPDMIQELYEINQKKPIEIRQEICLCSDDTLKAIINSSPTANQ
;
A
#
# COMPACT_ATOMS: atom_id res chain seq x y z
N MET A 1 -7.00 6.52 17.73
CA MET A 1 -6.89 5.39 16.80
C MET A 1 -8.28 5.23 16.22
N LEU A 2 -8.44 5.51 14.92
CA LEU A 2 -9.69 5.23 14.22
C LEU A 2 -9.47 3.87 13.59
N ALA A 3 -9.79 2.82 14.34
CA ALA A 3 -9.59 1.45 13.87
C ALA A 3 -10.25 1.27 12.50
N HIS A 4 -9.63 0.47 11.63
CA HIS A 4 -10.12 0.22 10.27
C HIS A 4 -11.61 -0.13 10.24
N GLU A 5 -12.06 -0.91 11.22
CA GLU A 5 -13.44 -1.39 11.35
C GLU A 5 -14.43 -0.32 11.85
N ASP A 6 -13.93 0.74 12.50
CA ASP A 6 -14.72 1.87 12.99
C ASP A 6 -14.74 3.04 11.99
N SER A 7 -13.91 2.99 10.94
CA SER A 7 -13.90 3.99 9.88
C SER A 7 -15.09 3.83 8.95
N ARG A 8 -15.43 4.91 8.22
CA ARG A 8 -16.40 4.82 7.12
C ARG A 8 -15.91 3.83 6.08
N ILE A 9 -16.82 3.04 5.51
CA ILE A 9 -16.52 1.98 4.53
C ILE A 9 -15.75 2.54 3.32
N GLN A 10 -16.09 3.76 2.87
CA GLN A 10 -15.42 4.46 1.77
C GLN A 10 -13.95 4.84 2.03
N ASP A 11 -13.54 4.89 3.31
CA ASP A 11 -12.19 5.24 3.75
C ASP A 11 -11.29 3.98 3.85
N ARG A 12 -11.86 2.77 3.70
CA ARG A 12 -11.15 1.48 3.82
C ARG A 12 -10.43 1.10 2.52
N LYS A 13 -9.53 1.96 2.08
CA LYS A 13 -8.77 1.82 0.84
C LYS A 13 -7.29 2.15 1.05
N LEU A 14 -6.45 1.61 0.17
CA LEU A 14 -5.03 1.91 0.12
C LEU A 14 -4.69 2.50 -1.26
N ILE A 15 -4.05 3.67 -1.29
CA ILE A 15 -3.64 4.32 -2.54
C ILE A 15 -2.13 4.14 -2.71
N LEU A 16 -1.71 3.46 -3.78
CA LEU A 16 -0.33 3.24 -4.15
C LEU A 16 0.15 4.37 -5.07
N TRP A 17 1.36 4.87 -4.81
CA TRP A 17 1.99 5.94 -5.58
C TRP A 17 3.19 5.49 -6.37
N ALA A 18 3.96 4.57 -5.81
CA ALA A 18 5.19 4.10 -6.40
C ALA A 18 5.48 2.66 -5.96
N ARG A 19 6.20 1.93 -6.80
CA ARG A 19 6.72 0.60 -6.49
C ARG A 19 8.24 0.65 -6.44
N PHE A 20 8.85 -0.12 -5.56
CA PHE A 20 10.30 -0.25 -5.55
C PHE A 20 10.75 -1.30 -6.57
N HIS A 21 11.80 -1.00 -7.32
CA HIS A 21 12.43 -1.96 -8.22
C HIS A 21 12.95 -3.15 -7.41
N PRO A 22 12.74 -4.42 -7.83
CA PRO A 22 13.10 -5.59 -7.03
C PRO A 22 14.58 -5.63 -6.58
N GLU A 23 15.52 -5.25 -7.44
CA GLU A 23 16.93 -5.20 -7.06
C GLU A 23 17.23 -4.09 -6.06
N PHE A 24 16.56 -2.95 -6.17
CA PHE A 24 16.72 -1.87 -5.21
C PHE A 24 16.14 -2.28 -3.86
N SER A 25 14.98 -2.94 -3.85
CA SER A 25 14.41 -3.52 -2.63
C SER A 25 15.38 -4.48 -1.95
N ARG A 26 15.95 -5.41 -2.72
CA ARG A 26 16.88 -6.43 -2.21
C ARG A 26 18.19 -5.84 -1.67
N ASN A 27 18.79 -4.92 -2.41
CA ASN A 27 20.15 -4.45 -2.13
C ASN A 27 20.20 -3.23 -1.22
N VAL A 28 19.09 -2.48 -1.11
CA VAL A 28 19.05 -1.20 -0.38
C VAL A 28 17.95 -1.20 0.66
N LEU A 29 16.68 -1.34 0.26
CA LEU A 29 15.55 -1.15 1.16
C LEU A 29 15.50 -2.19 2.29
N ILE A 30 15.62 -3.48 1.97
CA ILE A 30 15.57 -4.57 2.95
C ILE A 30 16.72 -4.45 3.97
N PRO A 31 18.00 -4.28 3.57
CA PRO A 31 19.08 -4.02 4.51
C PRO A 31 18.83 -2.81 5.41
N GLU A 32 18.33 -1.71 4.87
CA GLU A 32 18.01 -0.50 5.64
C GLU A 32 16.90 -0.75 6.67
N ILE A 33 15.87 -1.51 6.31
CA ILE A 33 14.80 -1.92 7.24
C ILE A 33 15.36 -2.78 8.38
N GLU A 34 16.24 -3.74 8.08
CA GLU A 34 16.88 -4.58 9.11
C GLU A 34 17.77 -3.76 10.05
N GLU A 35 18.58 -2.85 9.50
CA GLU A 35 19.45 -1.96 10.28
C GLU A 35 18.65 -1.05 11.21
N ASN A 36 17.63 -0.38 10.67
CA ASN A 36 16.73 0.47 11.46
C ASN A 36 16.00 -0.34 12.54
N SER A 37 15.55 -1.56 12.22
CA SER A 37 14.87 -2.43 13.18
C SER A 37 15.75 -2.74 14.39
N MET A 38 17.05 -2.98 14.18
CA MET A 38 18.02 -3.18 15.26
C MET A 38 18.30 -1.88 16.01
N GLN A 39 18.55 -0.78 15.29
CA GLN A 39 18.92 0.51 15.87
C GLN A 39 17.81 1.09 16.77
N TYR A 40 16.55 0.98 16.36
CA TYR A 40 15.41 1.56 17.07
C TYR A 40 14.65 0.57 17.93
N HIS A 41 15.18 -0.64 18.12
CA HIS A 41 14.60 -1.69 18.98
C HIS A 41 13.13 -1.96 18.63
N VAL A 42 12.83 -2.12 17.34
CA VAL A 42 11.48 -2.44 16.87
C VAL A 42 11.00 -3.75 17.49
N ASP A 43 9.69 -3.83 17.75
CA ASP A 43 9.04 -5.02 18.29
C ASP A 43 9.47 -6.29 17.51
N PRO A 44 10.07 -7.29 18.19
CA PRO A 44 10.54 -8.52 17.56
C PRO A 44 9.46 -9.24 16.73
N GLN A 45 8.19 -9.16 17.12
CA GLN A 45 7.10 -9.80 16.39
C GLN A 45 6.92 -9.16 15.00
N LEU A 46 7.04 -7.83 14.90
CA LEU A 46 6.95 -7.13 13.62
C LEU A 46 8.16 -7.45 12.73
N VAL A 47 9.36 -7.53 13.33
CA VAL A 47 10.59 -7.89 12.62
C VAL A 47 10.53 -9.32 12.11
N ASP A 48 10.06 -10.27 12.91
CA ASP A 48 9.93 -11.66 12.51
C ASP A 48 8.89 -11.85 11.39
N ASN A 49 7.78 -11.13 11.46
CA ASN A 49 6.78 -11.12 10.38
C ASN A 49 7.40 -10.58 9.09
N PHE A 50 8.13 -9.47 9.15
CA PHE A 50 8.86 -8.93 8.00
C PHE A 50 9.84 -9.95 7.41
N ARG A 51 10.68 -10.57 8.25
CA ARG A 51 11.69 -11.55 7.81
C ARG A 51 11.07 -12.77 7.12
N LYS A 52 9.90 -13.22 7.58
CA LYS A 52 9.15 -14.33 6.95
C LYS A 52 8.57 -13.91 5.60
N CYS A 53 8.11 -12.67 5.48
CA CYS A 53 7.34 -12.20 4.33
C CYS A 53 8.17 -11.50 3.25
N ARG A 54 9.37 -10.98 3.55
CA ARG A 54 10.16 -10.09 2.67
C ARG A 54 10.50 -10.65 1.28
N ASN A 55 10.42 -11.97 1.11
CA ASN A 55 10.65 -12.67 -0.15
C ASN A 55 9.46 -13.57 -0.53
N ALA A 56 8.25 -13.25 -0.06
CA ALA A 56 7.05 -13.99 -0.43
C ALA A 56 6.88 -13.97 -1.96
N GLU A 57 6.30 -15.04 -2.51
CA GLU A 57 6.02 -15.09 -3.94
C GLU A 57 5.06 -13.96 -4.33
N ASN A 58 5.27 -13.39 -5.52
CA ASN A 58 4.44 -12.31 -6.08
C ASN A 58 4.29 -11.10 -5.14
N CYS A 59 5.33 -10.80 -4.36
CA CYS A 59 5.36 -9.63 -3.49
C CYS A 59 6.17 -8.48 -4.08
N LEU A 60 5.74 -7.27 -3.78
CA LEU A 60 6.46 -6.03 -4.11
C LEU A 60 6.35 -5.03 -2.96
N TYR A 61 7.34 -4.16 -2.87
CA TYR A 61 7.34 -3.03 -1.95
C TYR A 61 6.76 -1.81 -2.63
N PHE A 62 5.98 -1.03 -1.89
CA PHE A 62 5.30 0.15 -2.39
C PHE A 62 5.47 1.33 -1.45
N LEU A 63 5.47 2.54 -2.00
CA LEU A 63 5.11 3.74 -1.26
C LEU A 63 3.62 3.99 -1.48
N HIS A 64 2.88 4.22 -0.39
CA HIS A 64 1.47 4.56 -0.44
C HIS A 64 1.23 6.00 0.00
N GLY A 65 0.18 6.60 -0.55
CA GLY A 65 -0.32 7.91 -0.14
C GLY A 65 -1.01 7.88 1.22
N TYR A 66 -1.73 8.95 1.55
CA TYR A 66 -2.41 9.08 2.84
C TYR A 66 -3.38 7.91 3.08
N ALA A 67 -3.21 7.23 4.22
CA ALA A 67 -4.22 6.28 4.68
C ALA A 67 -5.47 7.04 5.18
N TYR A 68 -6.65 6.68 4.69
CA TYR A 68 -7.92 7.31 5.08
C TYR A 68 -8.52 6.70 6.35
N ALA A 69 -7.94 5.61 6.85
CA ALA A 69 -8.22 4.97 8.13
C ALA A 69 -6.92 4.32 8.64
N ASP A 70 -6.86 3.90 9.91
CA ASP A 70 -5.77 3.04 10.33
C ASP A 70 -5.91 1.70 9.56
N ILE A 71 -4.84 1.19 8.94
CA ILE A 71 -4.87 -0.05 8.14
C ILE A 71 -3.90 -1.06 8.77
N PRO A 72 -4.37 -2.22 9.26
CA PRO A 72 -3.49 -3.23 9.85
C PRO A 72 -2.74 -4.02 8.79
N ALA A 73 -1.55 -4.52 9.13
CA ALA A 73 -0.95 -5.61 8.38
C ALA A 73 -1.89 -6.84 8.37
N GLY A 74 -1.94 -7.56 7.25
CA GLY A 74 -2.89 -8.63 6.98
C GLY A 74 -4.16 -8.18 6.25
N GLN A 75 -4.37 -6.87 6.07
CA GLN A 75 -5.51 -6.37 5.30
C GLN A 75 -5.52 -6.93 3.87
N GLU A 76 -6.66 -7.50 3.49
CA GLU A 76 -6.90 -8.04 2.15
C GLU A 76 -7.73 -7.06 1.31
N TYR A 77 -7.48 -7.07 0.00
CA TYR A 77 -8.22 -6.32 -1.00
C TYR A 77 -8.55 -7.22 -2.19
N ASP A 78 -9.74 -7.05 -2.75
CA ASP A 78 -10.25 -7.86 -3.87
C ASP A 78 -10.39 -7.07 -5.18
N LEU A 79 -10.16 -5.76 -5.15
CA LEU A 79 -10.25 -4.84 -6.29
C LEU A 79 -9.04 -3.92 -6.40
N MET A 80 -8.70 -3.60 -7.66
CA MET A 80 -7.69 -2.62 -8.05
C MET A 80 -8.24 -1.71 -9.17
N MET A 81 -7.92 -0.42 -9.12
CA MET A 81 -8.34 0.56 -10.13
C MET A 81 -7.37 1.74 -10.17
N ARG A 82 -7.30 2.42 -11.31
CA ARG A 82 -6.59 3.69 -11.46
C ARG A 82 -7.35 4.81 -10.76
N ILE A 83 -6.58 5.76 -10.23
CA ILE A 83 -7.07 7.07 -9.82
C ILE A 83 -6.44 8.12 -10.73
N ASN A 84 -7.28 9.00 -11.28
CA ASN A 84 -6.85 10.14 -12.09
C ASN A 84 -7.44 11.43 -11.50
N LYS A 85 -6.56 12.36 -11.10
CA LYS A 85 -6.94 13.63 -10.45
C LYS A 85 -7.91 13.45 -9.27
N GLY A 86 -7.65 12.44 -8.44
CA GLY A 86 -8.45 12.12 -7.25
C GLY A 86 -9.78 11.41 -7.53
N LYS A 87 -10.07 11.01 -8.79
CA LYS A 87 -11.27 10.26 -9.17
C LYS A 87 -10.93 8.85 -9.63
N ILE A 88 -11.79 7.89 -9.33
CA ILE A 88 -11.69 6.53 -9.85
C ILE A 88 -11.95 6.54 -11.35
N GLU A 89 -11.11 5.83 -12.10
CA GLU A 89 -11.30 5.56 -13.53
C GLU A 89 -12.09 4.25 -13.67
N GLU A 90 -13.40 4.32 -13.92
CA GLU A 90 -14.31 3.17 -13.79
C GLU A 90 -14.00 2.01 -14.74
N ASP A 91 -13.53 2.29 -15.95
CA ASP A 91 -13.12 1.28 -16.94
C ASP A 91 -11.80 0.59 -16.60
N SER A 92 -11.06 1.08 -15.60
CA SER A 92 -9.85 0.44 -15.09
C SER A 92 -10.10 -0.59 -14.00
N ILE A 93 -11.33 -0.71 -13.48
CA ILE A 93 -11.63 -1.58 -12.34
C ILE A 93 -11.37 -3.04 -12.71
N MET A 94 -10.54 -3.71 -11.92
CA MET A 94 -10.26 -5.13 -12.06
C MET A 94 -10.22 -5.86 -10.72
N ARG A 95 -10.49 -7.17 -10.77
CA ARG A 95 -10.34 -8.06 -9.60
C ARG A 95 -8.85 -8.35 -9.38
N CYS A 96 -8.41 -8.30 -8.13
CA CYS A 96 -7.08 -8.74 -7.74
C CYS A 96 -7.13 -9.29 -6.32
N LYS A 97 -6.40 -10.35 -6.00
CA LYS A 97 -6.28 -10.82 -4.61
C LYS A 97 -4.98 -10.30 -4.02
N ALA A 98 -5.06 -9.16 -3.33
CA ALA A 98 -3.91 -8.51 -2.70
C ALA A 98 -4.00 -8.61 -1.18
N ALA A 99 -2.86 -8.82 -0.51
CA ALA A 99 -2.76 -8.78 0.94
C ALA A 99 -1.55 -7.93 1.36
N VAL A 100 -1.74 -7.00 2.27
CA VAL A 100 -0.64 -6.22 2.84
C VAL A 100 0.07 -7.07 3.89
N LEU A 101 1.30 -7.48 3.61
CA LEU A 101 2.06 -8.34 4.53
C LEU A 101 2.71 -7.53 5.66
N CYS A 102 3.22 -6.33 5.34
CA CYS A 102 3.89 -5.45 6.30
C CYS A 102 3.69 -3.98 5.93
N PHE A 103 3.70 -3.12 6.94
CA PHE A 103 3.89 -1.69 6.78
C PHE A 103 5.25 -1.26 7.32
N PHE A 104 5.77 -0.16 6.79
CA PHE A 104 7.02 0.46 7.22
C PHE A 104 6.84 1.97 7.34
N SER A 105 7.47 2.59 8.34
CA SER A 105 7.50 4.05 8.47
C SER A 105 8.07 4.72 7.21
N GLU A 106 7.59 5.92 6.89
CA GLU A 106 8.09 6.70 5.74
C GLU A 106 9.55 7.13 5.94
N PHE A 107 9.85 7.67 7.13
CA PHE A 107 11.21 8.04 7.50
C PHE A 107 11.85 6.93 8.33
N ARG A 108 13.13 6.61 8.02
CA ARG A 108 13.87 5.50 8.62
C ARG A 108 13.03 4.22 8.57
N PRO A 109 12.81 3.66 7.37
CA PRO A 109 11.82 2.62 7.17
C PRO A 109 12.09 1.46 8.11
N GLN A 110 11.10 1.17 8.94
CA GLN A 110 11.12 0.12 9.95
C GLN A 110 9.71 -0.49 10.07
N PRO A 111 9.56 -1.79 10.40
CA PRO A 111 8.25 -2.42 10.48
C PRO A 111 7.34 -1.71 11.49
N ILE A 112 6.08 -1.47 11.10
CA ILE A 112 5.03 -0.88 11.94
C ILE A 112 3.78 -1.76 11.87
N ALA A 113 2.97 -1.74 12.94
CA ALA A 113 1.80 -2.61 13.06
C ALA A 113 0.65 -2.21 12.10
N TYR A 114 0.54 -0.93 11.79
CA TYR A 114 -0.51 -0.37 10.94
C TYR A 114 0.00 0.87 10.20
N ALA A 115 -0.55 1.13 9.02
CA ALA A 115 -0.47 2.46 8.43
C ALA A 115 -1.42 3.38 9.21
N TRP A 116 -0.89 4.46 9.77
CA TRP A 116 -1.67 5.44 10.51
C TRP A 116 -2.52 6.31 9.59
N HIS A 117 -3.77 6.54 9.98
CA HIS A 117 -4.64 7.52 9.34
C HIS A 117 -3.94 8.87 9.21
N GLY A 118 -3.95 9.44 7.99
CA GLY A 118 -3.37 10.75 7.70
C GLY A 118 -1.85 10.74 7.50
N TYR A 119 -1.21 9.57 7.43
CA TYR A 119 0.22 9.44 7.15
C TYR A 119 0.50 8.69 5.86
N HIS A 120 1.64 9.04 5.26
CA HIS A 120 2.29 8.23 4.23
C HIS A 120 3.16 7.18 4.90
N ALA A 121 3.33 6.05 4.22
CA ALA A 121 4.22 5.00 4.64
C ALA A 121 4.59 4.12 3.45
N SER A 122 5.47 3.15 3.70
CA SER A 122 5.73 2.08 2.75
C SER A 122 5.03 0.80 3.18
N CYS A 123 4.79 -0.10 2.24
CA CYS A 123 4.20 -1.40 2.53
C CYS A 123 4.78 -2.49 1.64
N LEU A 124 4.65 -3.73 2.11
CA LEU A 124 4.92 -4.94 1.33
C LEU A 124 3.58 -5.60 1.02
N ILE A 125 3.27 -5.78 -0.25
CA ILE A 125 2.00 -6.36 -0.70
C ILE A 125 2.30 -7.62 -1.50
N GLN A 126 1.55 -8.69 -1.22
CA GLN A 126 1.52 -9.90 -2.03
C GLN A 126 0.28 -9.93 -2.91
N PHE A 127 0.44 -10.29 -4.18
CA PHE A 127 -0.64 -10.55 -5.12
C PHE A 127 -0.76 -12.06 -5.37
N ARG A 128 -1.81 -12.70 -4.82
CA ARG A 128 -1.94 -14.16 -4.79
C ARG A 128 -2.08 -14.80 -6.18
N ASP A 129 -2.64 -14.06 -7.13
CA ASP A 129 -2.88 -14.54 -8.51
C ASP A 129 -1.78 -14.06 -9.49
N GLY A 130 -0.65 -13.55 -8.98
CA GLY A 130 0.41 -12.91 -9.77
C GLY A 130 0.35 -11.38 -9.72
N ILE A 131 1.46 -10.71 -10.00
CA ILE A 131 1.54 -9.23 -9.99
C ILE A 131 0.77 -8.69 -11.21
N PRO A 132 -0.31 -7.89 -11.01
CA PRO A 132 -1.08 -7.35 -12.13
C PRO A 132 -0.27 -6.37 -12.99
N ASP A 133 -0.47 -6.37 -14.31
CA ASP A 133 0.23 -5.46 -15.23
C ASP A 133 0.02 -3.98 -14.88
N MET A 134 -1.15 -3.62 -14.33
CA MET A 134 -1.44 -2.25 -13.89
C MET A 134 -0.41 -1.73 -12.86
N ILE A 135 0.17 -2.60 -12.04
CA ILE A 135 1.23 -2.22 -11.09
C ILE A 135 2.45 -1.65 -11.80
N GLN A 136 2.73 -2.07 -13.04
CA GLN A 136 3.88 -1.58 -13.81
C GLN A 136 3.75 -0.10 -14.20
N GLU A 137 2.54 0.47 -14.12
CA GLU A 137 2.26 1.87 -14.44
C GLU A 137 2.67 2.83 -13.32
N LEU A 138 2.84 2.32 -12.09
CA LEU A 138 3.34 3.11 -10.97
C LEU A 138 4.79 3.55 -11.23
N TYR A 139 5.15 4.72 -10.68
CA TYR A 139 6.54 5.17 -10.69
C TYR A 139 7.44 4.11 -10.04
N GLU A 140 8.52 3.74 -10.72
CA GLU A 140 9.48 2.77 -10.21
C GLU A 140 10.64 3.45 -9.48
N ILE A 141 10.77 3.15 -8.19
CA ILE A 141 11.87 3.63 -7.34
C ILE A 141 13.05 2.66 -7.48
N ASN A 142 14.12 3.12 -8.13
CA ASN A 142 15.39 2.40 -8.27
C ASN A 142 16.59 3.16 -7.69
N GLN A 143 16.35 4.32 -7.07
CA GLN A 143 17.37 5.17 -6.44
C GLN A 143 16.72 6.10 -5.40
N LYS A 144 17.52 6.61 -4.46
CA LYS A 144 17.06 7.57 -3.43
C LYS A 144 16.93 8.99 -4.03
N LYS A 145 15.86 9.23 -4.78
CA LYS A 145 15.50 10.55 -5.33
C LYS A 145 14.03 10.86 -5.02
N PRO A 146 13.63 12.15 -5.04
CA PRO A 146 12.22 12.52 -5.01
C PRO A 146 11.45 11.76 -6.09
N ILE A 147 10.32 11.19 -5.71
CA ILE A 147 9.44 10.49 -6.64
C ILE A 147 8.61 11.48 -7.44
N GLU A 148 8.21 11.06 -8.64
CA GLU A 148 7.23 11.77 -9.44
C GLU A 148 5.96 10.92 -9.49
N ILE A 149 4.90 11.38 -8.81
CA ILE A 149 3.61 10.66 -8.79
C ILE A 149 2.93 10.89 -10.14
N ARG A 150 3.01 9.89 -11.02
CA ARG A 150 2.43 9.92 -12.37
C ARG A 150 1.08 9.23 -12.46
N GLN A 151 0.95 8.11 -11.74
CA GLN A 151 -0.25 7.29 -11.68
C GLN A 151 -0.48 6.90 -10.23
N GLU A 152 -1.74 6.88 -9.83
CA GLU A 152 -2.18 6.38 -8.53
C GLU A 152 -3.04 5.14 -8.75
N ILE A 153 -2.87 4.14 -7.89
CA ILE A 153 -3.68 2.92 -7.93
C ILE A 153 -4.36 2.74 -6.59
N CYS A 154 -5.68 2.57 -6.59
CA CYS A 154 -6.46 2.23 -5.41
C CYS A 154 -6.52 0.71 -5.26
N LEU A 155 -6.39 0.22 -4.03
CA LEU A 155 -6.80 -1.10 -3.58
C LEU A 155 -7.95 -0.95 -2.60
N CYS A 156 -9.05 -1.66 -2.81
CA CYS A 156 -10.19 -1.62 -1.91
C CYS A 156 -11.04 -2.89 -1.98
N SER A 157 -12.08 -2.94 -1.15
CA SER A 157 -13.13 -3.96 -1.22
C SER A 157 -14.26 -3.56 -2.18
N ASP A 158 -15.07 -4.51 -2.64
CA ASP A 158 -16.31 -4.24 -3.39
C ASP A 158 -17.27 -3.29 -2.64
N ASP A 159 -17.43 -3.49 -1.33
CA ASP A 159 -18.26 -2.62 -0.48
C ASP A 159 -17.68 -1.21 -0.36
N THR A 160 -16.35 -1.10 -0.27
CA THR A 160 -15.65 0.18 -0.30
C THR A 160 -15.84 0.90 -1.63
N LEU A 161 -15.73 0.22 -2.77
CA LEU A 161 -15.98 0.80 -4.08
C LEU A 161 -17.41 1.34 -4.19
N LYS A 162 -18.42 0.53 -3.82
CA LYS A 162 -19.83 0.96 -3.79
C LYS A 162 -20.03 2.19 -2.92
N ALA A 163 -19.43 2.22 -1.72
CA ALA A 163 -19.51 3.36 -0.83
C ALA A 163 -18.85 4.61 -1.44
N ILE A 164 -17.71 4.49 -2.13
CA ILE A 164 -17.04 5.60 -2.82
C ILE A 164 -17.92 6.17 -3.92
N ILE A 165 -18.49 5.31 -4.78
CA ILE A 165 -19.37 5.74 -5.89
C ILE A 165 -20.61 6.44 -5.34
N ASN A 166 -21.25 5.88 -4.31
CA ASN A 166 -22.46 6.45 -3.71
C ASN A 166 -22.20 7.73 -2.89
N SER A 167 -20.98 7.91 -2.37
CA SER A 167 -20.59 9.10 -1.61
C SER A 167 -20.09 10.26 -2.47
N SER A 168 -19.79 9.99 -3.75
CA SER A 168 -19.45 11.03 -4.70
C SER A 168 -20.72 11.83 -4.99
N PRO A 169 -20.76 13.16 -4.71
CA PRO A 169 -21.92 13.95 -5.07
C PRO A 169 -22.11 13.79 -6.57
N THR A 170 -23.29 13.32 -6.99
CA THR A 170 -23.74 13.48 -8.37
C THR A 170 -23.49 14.93 -8.72
N ALA A 171 -22.52 15.18 -9.60
CA ALA A 171 -22.36 16.49 -10.19
C ALA A 171 -23.70 16.80 -10.85
N ASN A 172 -24.45 17.72 -10.24
CA ASN A 172 -25.70 18.20 -10.80
C ASN A 172 -25.42 18.66 -12.24
N GLN A 173 -26.33 18.22 -13.10
CA GLN A 173 -26.47 18.58 -14.51
C GLN A 173 -26.37 20.08 -14.76
#